data_AF-A0A8K0KRI3-F1
#
_entry.id   AF-A0A8K0KRI3-F1
#
_cell.length_a   1.000
_cell.length_b   1.000
_cell.length_c   1.000
_cell.angle_alpha   90.00
_cell.angle_beta   90.00
_cell.angle_gamma   90.00
#
_symmetry.space_group_name_H-M   'P 1'
#
loop_
_entity.id
_entity.type
_entity.pdbx_description
1 polymer ?
#
loop_
_entity_poly.entity_id
_entity_poly.type
_entity_poly.pdbx_seq_one_letter_code
_entity_poly.pdbx_strand_id
1 'polypeptide(L)'
;MAIVEMEDQGAISLLNKGRIKTRWVYCQIRKRIIVTCCHKCLGYGHMKRDCTGPDRTDVCWKCGNKGHKAVQCKNNPSCVLCAKRTDVTE
;
A
#
# COMPACT_ATOMS: atom_id res chain seq x y z
N MET A 1 8.89 -10.33 13.40
CA MET A 1 7.47 -9.96 13.25
C MET A 1 6.68 -11.25 13.09
N ALA A 2 5.79 -11.57 14.03
CA ALA A 2 4.94 -12.75 13.95
C ALA A 2 3.61 -12.36 13.28
N ILE A 3 3.04 -13.26 12.48
CA ILE A 3 1.72 -13.10 11.85
C ILE A 3 0.80 -14.14 12.48
N VAL A 4 -0.37 -13.69 12.92
CA VAL A 4 -1.40 -14.56 13.49
C VAL A 4 -2.69 -14.29 12.73
N GLU A 5 -3.31 -15.34 12.23
CA GLU A 5 -4.64 -15.29 11.62
C GLU A 5 -5.66 -15.71 12.67
N MET A 6 -6.75 -14.94 12.79
CA MET A 6 -7.81 -15.15 13.78
C MET A 6 -9.08 -14.43 13.34
N GLU A 7 -10.17 -14.64 14.07
CA GLU A 7 -11.47 -14.02 13.82
C GLU A 7 -11.46 -12.50 14.07
N ASP A 8 -12.25 -11.77 13.27
CA ASP A 8 -12.29 -10.30 13.28
C ASP A 8 -12.62 -9.70 14.65
N GLN A 9 -13.57 -10.27 15.38
CA GLN A 9 -13.97 -9.78 16.71
C GLN A 9 -12.82 -9.91 17.73
N GLY A 10 -12.09 -11.02 17.67
CA GLY A 10 -10.91 -11.26 18.49
C GLY A 10 -9.78 -10.31 18.14
N ALA A 11 -9.56 -10.08 16.84
CA ALA A 11 -8.54 -9.16 16.34
C ALA A 11 -8.81 -7.71 16.76
N ILE A 12 -10.06 -7.24 16.67
CA ILE A 12 -10.46 -5.88 17.09
C ILE A 12 -10.21 -5.68 18.59
N SER A 13 -10.60 -6.66 19.41
CA SER A 13 -10.37 -6.63 20.86
C SER A 13 -8.88 -6.53 21.23
N LEU A 14 -8.01 -7.18 20.46
CA LEU A 14 -6.56 -7.12 20.64
C LEU A 14 -5.96 -5.81 20.12
N LEU A 15 -6.44 -5.29 18.99
CA LEU A 15 -6.02 -3.99 18.44
C LEU A 15 -6.34 -2.85 19.41
N ASN A 16 -7.51 -2.87 20.06
CA ASN A 16 -7.89 -1.88 21.07
C ASN A 16 -6.97 -1.90 22.30
N LYS A 17 -6.43 -3.07 22.66
CA LYS A 17 -5.44 -3.20 23.74
C LYS A 17 -4.04 -2.76 23.31
N GLY A 18 -3.73 -2.78 22.02
CA GLY A 18 -2.46 -2.31 21.41
C GLY A 18 -1.21 -3.15 21.70
N ARG A 19 -1.22 -3.95 22.77
CA ARG A 19 -0.10 -4.82 23.18
C ARG A 19 -0.59 -6.15 23.74
N ILE A 20 0.15 -7.22 23.47
CA ILE A 20 -0.12 -8.58 23.99
C ILE A 20 1.07 -9.06 24.81
N LYS A 21 0.79 -9.67 25.97
CA LYS A 21 1.81 -10.34 26.78
C LYS A 21 1.95 -11.78 26.28
N THR A 22 3.08 -12.11 25.68
CA THR A 22 3.36 -13.47 25.21
C THR A 22 4.04 -14.30 26.30
N ARG A 23 4.93 -13.68 27.08
CA ARG A 23 5.58 -14.27 28.26
C ARG A 23 6.10 -13.18 29.19
N TRP A 24 7.42 -12.98 29.23
CA TRP A 24 8.10 -11.94 30.02
C TRP A 24 8.13 -10.57 29.33
N VAL A 25 7.70 -10.51 28.06
CA VAL A 25 7.71 -9.29 27.24
C VAL A 25 6.31 -8.98 26.70
N TYR A 26 6.07 -7.69 26.47
CA TYR A 26 4.90 -7.19 25.77
C TYR A 26 5.24 -6.97 24.29
N CYS A 27 4.46 -7.55 23.39
CA CYS A 27 4.59 -7.35 21.95
C CYS A 27 3.54 -6.33 21.48
N GLN A 28 3.95 -5.41 20.60
CA GLN A 28 3.04 -4.45 19.97
C GLN A 28 2.21 -5.15 18.90
N ILE A 29 0.91 -4.90 18.90
CA ILE A 29 -0.03 -5.46 17.93
C ILE A 29 -0.35 -4.38 16.91
N ARG A 30 -0.27 -4.73 15.62
CA ARG A 30 -0.67 -3.85 14.53
C ARG A 30 -1.48 -4.63 13.51
N LYS A 31 -2.51 -4.00 12.96
CA LYS A 31 -3.27 -4.59 11.85
C LYS A 31 -2.35 -4.72 10.65
N ARG A 32 -2.26 -5.93 10.10
CA ARG A 32 -1.50 -6.16 8.88
C ARG A 32 -2.37 -5.75 7.69
N ILE A 33 -2.13 -4.56 7.16
CA ILE A 33 -2.79 -4.10 5.94
C ILE A 33 -1.85 -4.42 4.77
N ILE A 34 -2.20 -5.45 3.99
CA ILE A 34 -1.48 -5.77 2.76
C ILE A 34 -2.16 -4.99 1.64
N VAL A 35 -1.57 -3.85 1.28
CA VAL A 35 -2.04 -3.09 0.11
C VAL A 35 -1.25 -3.55 -1.11
N THR A 36 -1.88 -4.33 -1.98
CA THR A 36 -1.27 -4.75 -3.24
C THR A 36 -1.21 -3.54 -4.19
N CYS A 37 0.00 -3.17 -4.61
CA CYS A 37 0.20 -2.13 -5.62
C CYS A 37 0.43 -2.77 -7.00
N CYS A 38 -0.33 -2.33 -7.99
CA CYS A 38 -0.22 -2.81 -9.36
C CYS A 38 0.92 -2.10 -10.09
N HIS A 39 1.96 -2.84 -10.45
CA HIS A 39 3.11 -2.30 -11.20
C HIS A 39 2.79 -1.88 -12.65
N LYS A 40 1.59 -2.21 -13.16
CA LYS A 40 1.15 -1.87 -14.53
C LYS A 40 0.52 -0.48 -14.58
N CYS A 41 -0.49 -0.22 -13.75
CA CYS A 41 -1.23 1.05 -13.75
C CYS A 41 -0.87 2.00 -12.59
N LEU A 42 -0.03 1.52 -11.67
CA LEU A 42 0.36 2.14 -10.39
C LEU A 42 -0.79 2.27 -9.38
N GLY A 43 -1.94 1.63 -9.64
CA GLY A 43 -3.11 1.57 -8.76
C GLY A 43 -2.96 0.63 -7.57
N TYR A 44 -3.90 0.68 -6.63
CA TYR A 44 -3.95 -0.21 -5.45
C TYR A 44 -5.07 -1.25 -5.58
N GLY A 45 -4.97 -2.35 -4.82
CA GLY A 45 -6.03 -3.35 -4.65
C GLY A 45 -6.03 -4.50 -5.67
N HIS A 46 -5.12 -4.51 -6.64
CA HIS A 46 -5.02 -5.57 -7.64
C HIS A 46 -3.56 -5.82 -8.09
N MET A 47 -3.32 -6.96 -8.73
CA MET A 47 -2.01 -7.33 -9.27
C MET A 47 -1.94 -7.06 -10.78
N LYS A 48 -0.74 -7.09 -11.37
CA LYS A 48 -0.53 -6.87 -12.83
C LYS A 48 -1.38 -7.79 -13.70
N ARG A 49 -1.66 -9.02 -13.24
CA ARG A 49 -2.45 -10.02 -13.97
C ARG A 49 -3.92 -9.62 -14.11
N ASP A 50 -4.48 -9.01 -13.07
CA ASP A 50 -5.89 -8.60 -13.00
C ASP A 50 -6.10 -7.12 -13.38
N CYS A 51 -5.10 -6.49 -14.01
CA CYS A 51 -5.11 -5.06 -14.27
C CYS A 51 -5.82 -4.70 -15.59
N THR A 52 -6.99 -4.08 -15.47
CA THR A 52 -7.76 -3.47 -16.57
C THR A 52 -7.38 -2.02 -16.87
N GLY A 53 -6.42 -1.46 -16.13
CA GLY A 53 -6.00 -0.06 -16.27
C GLY A 53 -4.97 0.20 -17.37
N PRO A 54 -4.62 1.49 -17.59
CA PRO A 54 -3.64 1.89 -18.60
C PRO A 54 -2.23 1.41 -18.23
N ASP A 55 -1.48 0.99 -19.26
CA ASP A 55 -0.09 0.58 -19.17
C ASP A 55 0.84 1.78 -18.87
N ARG A 56 1.43 1.76 -17.68
CA ARG A 56 2.34 2.77 -17.12
C ARG A 56 3.65 2.12 -16.66
N THR A 57 4.02 1.00 -17.25
CA THR A 57 5.23 0.26 -16.86
C THR A 57 6.50 1.05 -17.16
N ASP A 58 6.48 1.91 -18.19
CA ASP A 58 7.63 2.69 -18.66
C ASP A 58 7.72 4.11 -18.07
N VAL A 59 6.81 4.46 -17.16
CA VAL A 59 6.87 5.76 -16.45
C VAL A 59 7.53 5.62 -15.10
N CYS A 60 8.23 6.68 -14.70
CA CYS A 60 8.85 6.80 -13.40
C CYS A 60 7.80 6.78 -12.29
N TRP A 61 8.00 5.91 -11.28
CA TRP A 61 7.07 5.79 -10.15
C TRP A 61 7.04 7.03 -9.24
N LYS A 62 8.06 7.90 -9.30
CA LYS A 62 8.11 9.12 -8.49
C LYS A 62 7.41 10.32 -9.12
N CYS A 63 7.52 10.48 -10.44
CA CYS A 63 7.09 11.71 -11.13
C CYS A 63 6.18 11.48 -12.35
N GLY A 64 5.89 10.22 -12.71
CA GLY A 64 4.99 9.91 -13.82
C GLY A 64 5.54 10.14 -15.23
N ASN A 65 6.77 10.62 -15.38
CA ASN A 65 7.39 10.88 -16.68
C ASN A 65 8.09 9.64 -17.25
N LYS A 66 8.12 9.51 -18.57
CA LYS A 66 8.82 8.43 -19.30
C LYS A 66 10.32 8.71 -19.40
N GLY A 67 11.11 7.67 -19.70
CA GLY A 67 12.53 7.80 -20.07
C GLY A 67 13.52 7.73 -18.91
N HIS A 68 13.08 7.51 -17.67
CA HIS A 68 13.98 7.25 -16.54
C HIS A 68 13.33 6.37 -15.47
N LYS A 69 14.17 5.70 -14.66
CA LYS A 69 13.73 4.92 -13.50
C LYS A 69 13.64 5.80 -12.25
N ALA A 70 12.84 5.39 -11.26
CA ALA A 70 12.68 6.10 -9.99
C ALA A 70 14.01 6.39 -9.25
N VAL A 71 15.03 5.54 -9.46
CA VAL A 71 16.38 5.70 -8.90
C VAL A 71 17.10 6.92 -9.49
N GLN A 72 16.84 7.24 -10.76
CA GLN A 72 17.49 8.33 -11.49
C GLN A 72 16.58 9.57 -11.62
N CYS A 73 15.45 9.60 -10.92
CA CYS A 73 14.50 10.70 -10.99
C CYS A 73 15.04 11.95 -10.30
N LYS A 74 15.27 13.01 -11.07
CA LYS A 74 15.61 14.36 -10.57
C LYS A 74 14.40 15.30 -10.50
N ASN A 75 13.25 14.87 -11.01
CA ASN A 75 12.03 15.68 -11.01
C ASN A 75 11.34 15.67 -9.64
N ASN A 76 10.54 16.70 -9.38
CA ASN A 76 9.71 16.79 -8.19
C ASN A 76 8.74 15.60 -8.13
N PRO A 77 8.51 14.99 -6.96
CA PRO A 77 7.58 13.87 -6.82
C PRO A 77 6.17 14.32 -7.21
N SER A 78 5.57 13.63 -8.18
CA SER A 78 4.19 13.84 -8.61
C SER A 78 3.50 12.48 -8.79
N CYS A 79 2.37 12.32 -8.10
CA CYS A 79 1.63 11.07 -8.13
C CYS A 79 0.60 11.08 -9.27
N VAL A 80 0.80 10.22 -10.26
CA VAL A 80 -0.12 10.05 -11.41
C VAL A 80 -1.51 9.51 -11.04
N LEU A 81 -1.67 8.98 -9.82
CA LEU A 81 -2.97 8.62 -9.27
C LEU A 81 -3.65 9.81 -8.62
N CYS A 82 -2.91 10.65 -7.88
CA CYS A 82 -3.49 11.85 -7.26
C CYS A 82 -3.96 12.83 -8.33
N ALA A 83 -3.24 12.94 -9.46
CA ALA A 83 -3.70 13.71 -10.61
C ALA A 83 -5.01 13.20 -11.26
N LYS A 84 -5.41 11.94 -10.98
CA LYS A 84 -6.65 11.34 -11.46
C LYS A 84 -7.76 11.27 -10.42
N ARG A 85 -7.45 11.48 -9.14
CA ARG A 85 -8.44 11.49 -8.05
C ARG A 85 -9.03 12.89 -7.96
N THR A 86 -10.02 13.19 -8.80
CA THR A 86 -10.87 14.38 -8.64
C THR A 86 -12.08 14.14 -7.72
N ASP A 87 -12.22 12.95 -7.13
CA ASP A 87 -13.39 12.56 -6.35
C ASP A 87 -13.06 12.47 -4.85
N VAL A 88 -12.92 13.61 -4.18
CA VAL A 88 -13.11 13.74 -2.72
C VAL A 88 -13.86 15.03 -2.45
N THR A 89 -15.10 15.07 -2.90
CA THR A 89 -16.17 15.91 -2.33
C THR A 89 -17.44 15.10 -2.41
N GLU A 90 -17.68 14.30 -1.36
CA GLU A 90 -18.96 14.05 -0.68
C GLU A 90 -18.68 13.23 0.58
#